data_AF-K7KKA6-F1
#
_entry.id   AF-K7KKA6-F1
#
_cell.length_a   1.000
_cell.length_b   1.000
_cell.length_c   1.000
_cell.angle_alpha   90.00
_cell.angle_beta   90.00
_cell.angle_gamma   90.00
#
_symmetry.space_group_name_H-M   'P 1'
#
loop_
_entity.id
_entity.type
_entity.pdbx_description
1 polymer ?
#
loop_
_entity_poly.entity_id
_entity_poly.type
_entity_poly.pdbx_seq_one_letter_code
_entity_poly.pdbx_strand_id
1 'polypeptide(L)'
;MLGACPKTIIIDQDAAITNAVASVFPAVNHHYCMWHIEKKVSEYLNYIYHEHTEFKSQFWKCIHQSIIVEEFEFDWEAMIDKYGLQDNKWLEKIYDIHAKWIPTFVHQNFVLECLPPKKCSYARYKKEREKTFKTVNSKPLMQTYYPMEEKASKVYTRKLFKIFLK
;
A
#
# COMPACT_ATOMS: atom_id res chain seq x y z
N MET A 1 -21.86 -26.23 9.49
CA MET A 1 -21.31 -24.88 9.30
C MET A 1 -21.36 -24.56 7.81
N LEU A 2 -22.20 -23.64 7.36
CA LEU A 2 -22.34 -23.27 5.94
C LEU A 2 -21.69 -21.90 5.67
N GLY A 3 -20.41 -21.77 6.05
CA GLY A 3 -19.59 -20.60 5.69
C GLY A 3 -18.62 -20.98 4.58
N ALA A 4 -18.57 -20.20 3.50
CA ALA A 4 -17.50 -20.35 2.52
C ALA A 4 -16.16 -20.00 3.17
N CYS A 5 -15.15 -20.86 3.00
CA CYS A 5 -13.80 -20.58 3.48
C CYS A 5 -13.27 -19.32 2.76
N PRO A 6 -12.72 -18.32 3.48
CA PRO A 6 -12.10 -17.17 2.84
C PRO A 6 -10.94 -17.65 1.95
N LYS A 7 -10.81 -17.09 0.75
CA LYS A 7 -9.66 -17.37 -0.12
C LYS A 7 -8.39 -16.66 0.35
N THR A 8 -8.56 -15.53 1.03
CA THR A 8 -7.47 -14.65 1.44
C THR A 8 -7.77 -13.98 2.78
N ILE A 9 -6.78 -13.86 3.65
CA ILE A 9 -6.84 -13.17 4.94
C ILE A 9 -5.75 -12.08 4.95
N ILE A 10 -6.09 -10.87 5.37
CA ILE A 10 -5.11 -9.80 5.60
C ILE A 10 -4.89 -9.71 7.11
N ILE A 11 -3.63 -9.81 7.54
CA ILE A 11 -3.23 -9.79 8.95
C ILE A 11 -2.16 -8.74 9.21
N ASP A 12 -1.96 -8.41 10.47
CA ASP A 12 -0.82 -7.59 10.86
C ASP A 12 0.47 -8.43 10.84
N GLN A 13 1.63 -7.76 10.81
CA GLN A 13 2.93 -8.42 10.90
C GLN A 13 3.21 -8.83 12.35
N ASP A 14 2.37 -9.74 12.87
CA ASP A 14 2.45 -10.32 14.20
C ASP A 14 2.67 -11.83 14.09
N ALA A 15 3.65 -12.34 14.83
CA ALA A 15 4.04 -13.75 14.76
C ALA A 15 2.95 -14.69 15.32
N ALA A 16 2.25 -14.29 16.38
CA ALA A 16 1.18 -15.08 16.96
C ALA A 16 -0.01 -15.18 16.01
N ILE A 17 -0.41 -14.07 15.38
CA ILE A 17 -1.48 -14.06 14.37
C ILE A 17 -1.07 -14.87 13.14
N THR A 18 0.17 -14.71 12.66
CA THR A 18 0.69 -15.48 11.51
C THR A 18 0.63 -16.98 11.79
N ASN A 19 1.09 -17.42 12.97
CA ASN A 19 1.07 -18.83 13.36
C ASN A 19 -0.37 -19.34 13.56
N ALA A 20 -1.25 -18.55 14.17
CA ALA A 20 -2.65 -18.92 14.36
C ALA A 20 -3.38 -19.10 13.02
N VAL A 21 -3.19 -18.18 12.07
CA VAL A 21 -3.80 -18.29 10.73
C VAL A 21 -3.25 -19.48 9.97
N ALA A 22 -1.93 -19.73 10.01
CA ALA A 22 -1.33 -20.90 9.39
C ALA A 22 -1.86 -22.23 9.98
N SER A 23 -2.17 -22.26 11.27
CA SER A 23 -2.70 -23.43 11.97
C SER A 23 -4.21 -23.66 11.69
N VAL A 24 -5.02 -22.60 11.77
CA VAL A 24 -6.48 -22.69 11.63
C VAL A 24 -6.93 -22.75 10.17
N PHE A 25 -6.21 -22.04 9.28
CA PHE A 25 -6.55 -21.89 7.87
C PHE A 25 -5.36 -22.22 6.95
N PRO A 26 -4.83 -23.46 6.97
CA PRO A 26 -3.61 -23.83 6.25
C PRO A 26 -3.75 -23.70 4.72
N ALA A 27 -4.98 -23.80 4.20
CA ALA A 27 -5.29 -23.67 2.78
C ALA A 27 -5.60 -22.24 2.33
N VAL A 28 -5.53 -21.26 3.24
CA VAL A 28 -5.88 -19.86 2.96
C VAL A 28 -4.63 -19.02 2.81
N ASN A 29 -4.57 -18.26 1.73
CA ASN A 29 -3.48 -17.31 1.54
C ASN A 29 -3.59 -16.16 2.55
N HIS A 30 -2.49 -15.81 3.18
CA HIS A 30 -2.44 -14.66 4.07
C HIS A 30 -1.44 -13.61 3.58
N HIS A 31 -1.84 -12.36 3.73
CA HIS A 31 -1.07 -11.19 3.35
C HIS A 31 -0.89 -10.27 4.55
N TYR A 32 0.20 -9.52 4.60
CA TYR A 32 0.38 -8.51 5.62
C TYR A 32 -0.33 -7.21 5.23
N CYS A 33 -0.92 -6.56 6.21
CA CYS A 33 -1.58 -5.28 6.05
C CYS A 33 -0.55 -4.21 5.69
N MET A 34 -0.55 -3.80 4.42
CA MET A 34 0.32 -2.77 3.88
C MET A 34 0.27 -1.48 4.70
N TRP A 35 -0.92 -1.03 5.12
CA TRP A 35 -1.05 0.19 5.93
C TRP A 35 -0.31 0.12 7.26
N HIS A 36 -0.29 -1.05 7.91
CA HIS A 36 0.48 -1.25 9.13
C HIS A 36 1.99 -1.25 8.87
N ILE A 37 2.44 -1.78 7.72
CA ILE A 37 3.84 -1.68 7.30
C ILE A 37 4.21 -0.22 7.04
N GLU A 38 3.39 0.53 6.30
CA GLU A 38 3.62 1.94 5.97
C GLU A 38 3.73 2.83 7.22
N LYS A 39 2.95 2.54 8.27
CA LYS A 39 3.09 3.23 9.55
C LYS A 39 4.47 3.01 10.16
N LYS A 40 4.92 1.76 10.20
CA LYS A 40 6.25 1.41 10.72
C LYS A 40 7.36 2.08 9.91
N VAL A 41 7.20 2.31 8.59
CA VAL A 41 8.19 3.04 7.78
C VAL A 41 8.55 4.38 8.44
N SER A 42 7.55 5.15 8.88
CA SER A 42 7.80 6.45 9.51
C SER A 42 8.46 6.36 10.88
N GLU A 43 8.36 5.23 11.56
CA GLU A 43 9.00 4.97 12.86
C GLU A 43 10.45 4.54 12.67
N TYR A 44 10.73 3.63 11.72
CA TYR A 44 12.06 3.08 11.49
C TYR A 44 12.95 3.94 10.58
N LEU A 45 12.36 4.75 9.72
CA LEU A 45 13.06 5.65 8.78
C LEU A 45 12.79 7.12 9.10
N ASN A 46 12.54 7.45 10.37
CA ASN A 46 12.28 8.82 10.80
C ASN A 46 13.38 9.79 10.35
N TYR A 47 14.65 9.39 10.43
CA TYR A 47 15.82 10.18 10.06
C TYR A 47 15.77 10.56 8.57
N ILE A 48 15.42 9.62 7.69
CA ILE A 48 15.20 9.87 6.27
C ILE A 48 13.98 10.77 6.02
N TYR A 49 12.88 10.57 6.75
CA TYR A 49 11.69 11.41 6.62
C TYR A 49 11.99 12.89 6.96
N HIS A 50 12.88 13.13 7.92
CA HIS A 50 13.29 14.46 8.33
C HIS A 50 14.30 15.08 7.35
N GLU A 51 15.22 14.29 6.82
CA GLU A 51 16.25 14.77 5.89
C GLU A 51 15.72 14.95 4.46
N HIS A 52 14.83 14.05 4.02
CA HIS A 52 14.36 13.97 2.64
C HIS A 52 12.83 14.02 2.57
N THR A 53 12.29 15.22 2.40
CA THR A 53 10.83 15.45 2.36
C THR A 53 10.12 14.66 1.25
N GLU A 54 10.81 14.33 0.17
CA GLU A 54 10.26 13.58 -0.96
C GLU A 54 10.28 12.06 -0.76
N PHE A 55 11.03 11.53 0.22
CA PHE A 55 11.17 10.09 0.48
C PHE A 55 9.81 9.42 0.64
N LYS A 56 8.94 9.99 1.49
CA LYS A 56 7.59 9.47 1.73
C LYS A 56 6.80 9.31 0.42
N SER A 57 6.92 10.29 -0.47
CA SER A 57 6.23 10.24 -1.76
C SER A 57 6.83 9.21 -2.71
N GLN A 58 8.16 9.02 -2.68
CA GLN A 58 8.85 8.03 -3.51
C GLN A 58 8.58 6.60 -3.02
N PHE A 59 8.68 6.36 -1.71
CA PHE A 59 8.29 5.09 -1.09
C PHE A 59 6.86 4.73 -1.42
N TRP A 60 5.92 5.68 -1.26
CA TRP A 60 4.53 5.46 -1.61
C TRP A 60 4.37 5.12 -3.10
N LYS A 61 5.08 5.80 -4.01
CA LYS A 61 5.04 5.48 -5.45
C LYS A 61 5.59 4.08 -5.74
N CYS A 62 6.73 3.70 -5.19
CA CYS A 62 7.32 2.37 -5.34
C CYS A 62 6.34 1.27 -4.91
N ILE A 63 5.66 1.41 -3.76
CA ILE A 63 4.69 0.40 -3.31
C ILE A 63 3.37 0.44 -4.10
N HIS A 64 2.86 1.64 -4.41
CA HIS A 64 1.49 1.83 -4.91
C HIS A 64 1.36 2.13 -6.40
N GLN A 65 2.43 2.36 -7.13
CA GLN A 65 2.38 2.66 -8.57
C GLN A 65 3.04 1.59 -9.42
N SER A 66 4.06 0.87 -8.93
CA SER A 66 4.65 -0.24 -9.67
C SER A 66 3.60 -1.32 -9.87
N ILE A 67 3.41 -1.78 -11.11
CA ILE A 67 2.28 -2.62 -11.49
C ILE A 67 2.73 -4.04 -11.89
N ILE A 68 3.95 -4.18 -12.42
CA ILE A 68 4.62 -5.46 -12.63
C ILE A 68 5.80 -5.60 -11.66
N VAL A 69 6.27 -6.83 -11.46
CA VAL A 69 7.35 -7.13 -10.50
C VAL A 69 8.61 -6.39 -10.88
N GLU A 70 8.93 -6.35 -12.17
CA GLU A 70 10.13 -5.71 -12.69
C GLU A 70 10.16 -4.20 -12.44
N GLU A 71 9.00 -3.52 -12.52
CA GLU A 71 8.88 -2.10 -12.16
C GLU A 71 9.08 -1.89 -10.66
N PHE A 72 8.54 -2.79 -9.83
CA PHE A 72 8.69 -2.69 -8.39
C PHE A 72 10.14 -2.87 -7.97
N GLU A 73 10.79 -3.93 -8.46
CA GLU A 73 12.20 -4.23 -8.13
C GLU A 73 13.11 -3.08 -8.54
N PHE A 74 12.90 -2.53 -9.75
CA PHE A 74 13.64 -1.37 -10.23
C PHE A 74 13.42 -0.13 -9.36
N ASP A 75 12.16 0.22 -9.04
CA ASP A 75 11.84 1.38 -8.21
C ASP A 75 12.36 1.21 -6.77
N TRP A 76 12.34 -0.01 -6.24
CA TRP A 76 12.82 -0.35 -4.91
C TRP A 76 14.34 -0.20 -4.84
N GLU A 77 15.09 -0.84 -5.74
CA GLU A 77 16.56 -0.74 -5.80
C GLU A 77 17.00 0.72 -5.98
N ALA A 78 16.39 1.45 -6.92
CA ALA A 78 16.69 2.86 -7.14
C ALA A 78 16.41 3.74 -5.90
N MET A 79 15.37 3.43 -5.13
CA MET A 79 15.07 4.12 -3.87
C MET A 79 16.11 3.78 -2.80
N ILE A 80 16.46 2.50 -2.64
CA ILE A 80 17.47 2.07 -1.67
C ILE A 80 18.81 2.77 -1.95
N ASP A 81 19.22 2.81 -3.22
CA ASP A 81 20.47 3.45 -3.64
C ASP A 81 20.46 4.96 -3.43
N LYS A 82 19.38 5.63 -3.84
CA LYS A 82 19.25 7.09 -3.73
C LYS A 82 19.40 7.58 -2.28
N TYR A 83 18.92 6.80 -1.31
CA TYR A 83 18.88 7.19 0.10
C TYR A 83 19.91 6.46 0.98
N GLY A 84 20.82 5.66 0.41
CA GLY A 84 21.86 4.97 1.15
C GLY A 84 21.33 3.95 2.16
N LEU A 85 20.32 3.17 1.77
CA LEU A 85 19.56 2.29 2.67
C LEU A 85 19.95 0.81 2.60
N GLN A 86 21.07 0.48 1.95
CA GLN A 86 21.51 -0.89 1.69
C GLN A 86 21.70 -1.70 2.98
N ASP A 87 22.25 -1.06 4.03
CA ASP A 87 22.52 -1.70 5.32
C ASP A 87 21.34 -1.63 6.32
N ASN A 88 20.16 -1.15 5.88
CA ASN A 88 19.02 -1.01 6.75
C ASN A 88 18.32 -2.36 6.98
N LYS A 89 18.63 -2.98 8.11
CA LYS A 89 18.07 -4.29 8.54
C LYS A 89 16.54 -4.36 8.60
N TRP A 90 15.86 -3.23 8.77
CA TRP A 90 14.39 -3.24 8.78
C TRP A 90 13.83 -3.30 7.36
N LEU A 91 14.40 -2.54 6.43
CA LEU A 91 14.05 -2.61 5.01
C LEU A 91 14.37 -3.98 4.41
N GLU A 92 15.51 -4.57 4.77
CA GLU A 92 15.85 -5.97 4.42
C GLU A 92 14.73 -6.93 4.85
N LYS A 93 14.32 -6.90 6.12
CA LYS A 93 13.24 -7.76 6.65
C LYS A 93 11.88 -7.53 5.98
N ILE A 94 11.55 -6.29 5.65
CA ILE A 94 10.28 -5.95 4.99
C ILE A 94 10.30 -6.37 3.52
N TYR A 95 11.47 -6.27 2.89
CA TYR A 95 11.70 -6.77 1.55
C TYR A 95 11.65 -8.31 1.52
N ASP A 96 12.20 -9.04 2.49
CA ASP A 96 12.11 -10.52 2.54
C ASP A 96 10.68 -11.05 2.46
N ILE A 97 9.71 -10.27 2.94
CA ILE A 97 8.29 -10.62 2.94
C ILE A 97 7.50 -9.90 1.83
N HIS A 98 8.15 -9.23 0.87
CA HIS A 98 7.52 -8.40 -0.17
C HIS A 98 6.34 -9.09 -0.86
N ALA A 99 6.49 -10.38 -1.17
CA ALA A 99 5.47 -11.18 -1.84
C ALA A 99 4.13 -11.28 -1.07
N LYS A 100 4.15 -11.02 0.24
CA LYS A 100 2.97 -11.08 1.12
C LYS A 100 2.29 -9.73 1.34
N TRP A 101 2.84 -8.60 0.91
CA TRP A 101 2.23 -7.29 1.21
C TRP A 101 2.29 -6.28 0.07
N ILE A 102 3.19 -6.48 -0.89
CA ILE A 102 3.30 -5.60 -2.04
C ILE A 102 2.20 -5.93 -3.04
N PRO A 103 1.38 -4.95 -3.44
CA PRO A 103 0.17 -5.22 -4.21
C PRO A 103 0.42 -5.95 -5.55
N THR A 104 1.55 -5.68 -6.19
CA THR A 104 1.99 -6.34 -7.43
C THR A 104 2.11 -7.85 -7.27
N PHE A 105 2.78 -8.30 -6.22
CA PHE A 105 2.98 -9.72 -5.92
C PHE A 105 1.70 -10.38 -5.41
N VAL A 106 0.97 -9.69 -4.52
CA VAL A 106 -0.31 -10.17 -4.00
C VAL A 106 -1.29 -10.42 -5.16
N HIS A 107 -1.38 -9.49 -6.11
CA HIS A 107 -2.21 -9.66 -7.30
C HIS A 107 -1.70 -10.78 -8.21
N GLN A 108 -0.38 -10.90 -8.41
CA GLN A 108 0.19 -11.98 -9.22
C GLN A 108 -0.11 -13.35 -8.62
N ASN A 109 0.01 -13.52 -7.30
CA ASN A 109 -0.31 -14.75 -6.59
C ASN A 109 -1.81 -15.11 -6.76
N PHE A 110 -2.69 -14.12 -6.58
CA PHE A 110 -4.13 -14.32 -6.80
C PHE A 110 -4.48 -14.70 -8.25
N VAL A 111 -3.78 -14.12 -9.24
CA VAL A 111 -3.99 -14.43 -10.66
C VAL A 111 -3.44 -15.80 -11.04
N LEU A 112 -2.29 -16.20 -10.50
CA LEU A 112 -1.69 -17.51 -10.74
C LEU A 112 -2.57 -18.64 -10.21
N GLU A 113 -3.28 -18.41 -9.11
CA GLU A 113 -4.27 -19.36 -8.56
C GLU A 113 -5.54 -19.49 -9.41
N CYS A 114 -5.81 -18.54 -10.32
CA CYS A 114 -7.09 -18.43 -11.05
C CYS A 114 -6.97 -18.59 -12.59
N LEU A 115 -5.97 -19.29 -13.14
CA LEU A 115 -5.73 -19.48 -14.58
C LEU A 115 -7.00 -19.64 -15.49
N PRO A 116 -7.09 -18.98 -16.69
CA PRO A 116 -6.83 -17.57 -17.08
C PRO A 116 -7.91 -16.98 -18.08
N PRO A 117 -7.92 -15.71 -18.62
CA PRO A 117 -6.78 -14.85 -19.00
C PRO A 117 -6.79 -13.34 -18.58
N LYS A 118 -5.87 -13.05 -17.64
CA LYS A 118 -4.63 -12.23 -17.72
C LYS A 118 -4.62 -10.75 -18.15
N LYS A 119 -5.50 -10.22 -19.01
CA LYS A 119 -5.43 -8.79 -19.44
C LYS A 119 -6.50 -7.89 -18.81
N CYS A 120 -7.74 -8.40 -18.69
CA CYS A 120 -8.86 -7.61 -18.16
C CYS A 120 -8.70 -7.31 -16.66
N SER A 121 -8.17 -8.27 -15.88
CA SER A 121 -7.93 -8.09 -14.44
C SER A 121 -6.93 -6.98 -14.18
N TYR A 122 -5.80 -6.98 -14.89
CA TYR A 122 -4.75 -5.99 -14.73
C TYR A 122 -5.21 -4.57 -15.12
N ALA A 123 -5.91 -4.42 -16.25
CA ALA A 123 -6.44 -3.13 -16.66
C ALA A 123 -7.46 -2.56 -15.65
N ARG A 124 -8.33 -3.42 -15.10
CA ARG A 124 -9.28 -3.05 -14.05
C ARG A 124 -8.54 -2.66 -12.76
N TYR A 125 -7.58 -3.46 -12.33
CA TYR A 125 -6.77 -3.23 -11.15
C TYR A 125 -6.00 -1.91 -11.24
N LYS A 126 -5.37 -1.62 -12.38
CA LYS A 126 -4.72 -0.33 -12.67
C LYS A 126 -5.69 0.84 -12.53
N LYS A 127 -6.88 0.74 -13.13
CA LYS A 127 -7.92 1.77 -13.03
C LYS A 127 -8.41 1.99 -11.59
N GLU A 128 -8.50 0.92 -10.80
CA GLU A 128 -8.86 1.00 -9.38
C GLU A 128 -7.76 1.71 -8.56
N ARG A 129 -6.48 1.36 -8.76
CA ARG A 129 -5.35 2.05 -8.09
C ARG A 129 -5.25 3.52 -8.48
N GLU A 130 -5.39 3.86 -9.75
CA GLU A 130 -5.36 5.25 -10.21
C GLU A 130 -6.48 6.07 -9.56
N LYS A 131 -7.68 5.49 -9.42
CA LYS A 131 -8.80 6.12 -8.70
C LYS A 131 -8.50 6.30 -7.22
N THR A 132 -7.90 5.29 -6.57
CA THR A 132 -7.49 5.38 -5.16
C THR A 132 -6.42 6.45 -4.97
N PHE A 133 -5.38 6.47 -5.82
CA PHE A 133 -4.34 7.50 -5.81
C PHE A 133 -4.92 8.90 -5.96
N LYS A 134 -5.79 9.10 -6.96
CA LYS A 134 -6.51 10.37 -7.16
C LYS A 134 -7.34 10.71 -5.93
N THR A 135 -8.06 9.75 -5.35
CA THR A 135 -8.92 10.00 -4.18
C THR A 135 -8.11 10.42 -2.94
N VAL A 136 -6.96 9.81 -2.71
CA VAL A 136 -6.09 10.09 -1.57
C VAL A 136 -5.31 11.39 -1.75
N ASN A 137 -4.85 11.70 -2.97
CA ASN A 137 -3.91 12.80 -3.23
C ASN A 137 -4.53 14.03 -3.91
N SER A 138 -5.80 13.98 -4.34
CA SER A 138 -6.45 15.17 -4.91
C SER A 138 -6.99 16.07 -3.81
N LYS A 139 -6.76 17.38 -3.99
CA LYS A 139 -7.38 18.40 -3.15
C LYS A 139 -8.91 18.28 -3.21
N PRO A 140 -9.61 18.50 -2.10
CA PRO A 140 -11.07 18.67 -2.11
C PRO A 140 -11.47 19.83 -3.03
N LEU A 141 -12.57 19.68 -3.76
CA LEU A 141 -13.12 20.76 -4.58
C LEU A 141 -13.91 21.70 -3.67
N MET A 142 -13.58 22.99 -3.68
CA MET A 142 -14.35 24.04 -3.02
C MET A 142 -15.72 24.18 -3.71
N GLN A 143 -16.79 24.30 -2.93
CA GLN A 143 -18.14 24.57 -3.45
C GLN A 143 -18.41 26.07 -3.53
N THR A 144 -17.76 26.85 -2.69
CA THR A 144 -17.88 28.31 -2.68
C THR A 144 -16.50 28.98 -2.79
N TYR A 145 -16.50 30.30 -2.89
CA TYR A 145 -15.28 31.11 -2.87
C TYR A 145 -14.91 31.59 -1.45
N TYR A 146 -15.49 31.01 -0.39
CA TYR A 146 -15.18 31.45 0.96
C TYR A 146 -13.74 31.09 1.34
N PRO A 147 -12.94 32.03 1.88
CA PRO A 147 -11.55 31.76 2.29
C PRO A 147 -11.40 30.60 3.29
N MET A 148 -12.44 30.33 4.09
CA MET A 148 -12.46 29.20 5.02
C MET A 148 -12.44 27.84 4.30
N GLU A 149 -13.09 27.71 3.14
CA GLU A 149 -13.06 26.48 2.35
C GLU A 149 -11.67 26.22 1.78
N GLU A 150 -10.97 27.26 1.32
CA GLU A 150 -9.60 27.11 0.84
C GLU A 150 -8.69 26.58 1.96
N LYS A 151 -8.80 27.16 3.16
CA LYS A 151 -8.01 26.75 4.32
C LYS A 151 -8.36 25.32 4.76
N ALA A 152 -9.65 25.00 4.85
CA ALA A 152 -10.11 23.66 5.21
C ALA A 152 -9.69 22.61 4.16
N SER A 153 -9.69 22.93 2.86
CA SER A 153 -9.31 21.99 1.79
C SER A 153 -7.85 21.54 1.87
N LYS A 154 -6.97 22.38 2.45
CA LYS A 154 -5.55 22.09 2.65
C LYS A 154 -5.30 21.19 3.87
N VAL A 155 -6.22 21.18 4.84
CA VAL A 155 -6.05 20.48 6.13
C VAL A 155 -6.90 19.21 6.19
N TYR A 156 -8.12 19.24 5.64
CA TYR A 156 -9.10 18.18 5.80
C TYR A 156 -8.96 17.10 4.74
N THR A 157 -9.18 15.84 5.15
CA THR A 157 -9.42 14.76 4.19
C THR A 157 -10.69 15.05 3.38
N ARG A 158 -10.82 14.51 2.17
CA ARG A 158 -12.05 14.67 1.36
C ARG A 158 -13.33 14.30 2.12
N LYS A 159 -13.28 13.28 2.99
CA LYS A 159 -14.43 12.86 3.82
C LYS A 159 -14.80 13.94 4.84
N LEU A 160 -13.80 14.49 5.53
CA LEU A 160 -13.99 15.54 6.52
C LEU A 160 -14.40 16.86 5.86
N PHE A 161 -13.83 17.18 4.71
CA PHE A 161 -14.19 18.36 3.92
C PHE A 161 -15.64 18.31 3.41
N LYS A 162 -16.13 17.14 3.00
CA LYS A 162 -17.56 16.96 2.67
C LYS A 162 -18.50 17.13 3.86
N ILE A 163 -18.03 16.90 5.08
CA ILE A 163 -18.80 17.18 6.31
C ILE A 163 -18.77 18.68 6.60
N PHE A 164 -17.62 19.33 6.41
CA PHE A 164 -17.46 20.78 6.58
C PHE A 164 -18.33 21.63 5.64
N LEU A 165 -18.65 21.12 4.44
CA LEU A 165 -19.52 21.78 3.47
C LEU A 165 -21.03 21.62 3.73
N LYS A 166 -21.42 20.82 4.74
CA LYS A 166 -22.82 20.66 5.15
C LYS A 166 -23.17 21.63 6.26
#